data_AF-A0A7J5D6S3-F1
#
_entry.id   AF-A0A7J5D6S3-F1
#
_cell.length_a   1.000
_cell.length_b   1.000
_cell.length_c   1.000
_cell.angle_alpha   90.00
_cell.angle_beta   90.00
_cell.angle_gamma   90.00
#
_symmetry.space_group_name_H-M   'P 1'
#
loop_
_entity.id
_entity.type
_entity.pdbx_description
1 polymer ?
#
loop_
_entity_poly.entity_id
_entity_poly.type
_entity_poly.pdbx_seq_one_letter_code
_entity_poly.pdbx_strand_id
1 'polypeptide(L)'
;MDQDIVMRARVMLLSTNRRVVRGVEGLWIYRTLTRVDPEAYGSKLAYVLVEASTSPLVRDLPEQRTALLDEAVAVATALSPANPFRDKVLTMALVAKRREPGGTSAS
;
A
#
# COMPACT_ATOMS: atom_id res chain seq x y z
N MET A 1 0.29 5.81 -23.46
CA MET A 1 -0.55 6.28 -22.33
C MET A 1 -0.11 5.67 -21.00
N ASP A 2 0.00 4.35 -20.83
CA ASP A 2 0.54 3.77 -19.58
C ASP A 2 2.03 4.08 -19.32
N GLN A 3 2.84 4.14 -20.37
CA GLN A 3 4.27 4.43 -20.24
C GLN A 3 4.56 5.84 -19.69
N ASP A 4 3.75 6.84 -20.04
CA ASP A 4 3.91 8.22 -19.57
C ASP A 4 3.60 8.33 -18.06
N ILE A 5 2.60 7.59 -17.60
CA ILE A 5 2.20 7.51 -16.19
C ILE A 5 3.30 6.82 -15.38
N VAL A 6 3.84 5.71 -15.89
CA VAL A 6 4.97 5.00 -15.26
C VAL A 6 6.22 5.87 -15.20
N MET A 7 6.54 6.58 -16.29
CA MET A 7 7.68 7.49 -16.34
C MET A 7 7.51 8.61 -15.31
N ARG A 8 6.32 9.21 -15.22
CA ARG A 8 6.00 10.23 -14.22
C ARG A 8 6.13 9.69 -12.79
N ALA A 9 5.68 8.46 -12.52
CA ALA A 9 5.83 7.82 -11.21
C ALA A 9 7.31 7.61 -10.85
N ARG A 10 8.14 7.17 -11.82
CA ARG A 10 9.59 7.03 -11.64
C ARG A 10 10.28 8.36 -11.39
N VAL A 11 9.95 9.40 -12.16
CA VAL A 11 10.50 10.74 -11.98
C VAL A 11 10.17 11.27 -10.58
N MET A 12 8.91 11.19 -10.14
CA MET A 12 8.52 11.64 -8.80
C MET A 12 9.24 10.86 -7.69
N LEU A 13 9.37 9.54 -7.83
CA LEU A 13 10.13 8.73 -6.86
C LEU A 13 11.59 9.20 -6.74
N LEU A 14 12.25 9.46 -7.88
CA LEU A 14 13.64 9.93 -7.91
C LEU A 14 13.78 11.35 -7.35
N SER A 15 12.84 12.25 -7.65
CA SER A 15 12.86 13.64 -7.18
C SER A 15 12.66 13.78 -5.67
N THR A 16 12.01 12.82 -5.01
CA THR A 16 11.65 12.96 -3.59
C THR A 16 12.84 12.72 -2.64
N ASN A 17 13.96 12.16 -3.12
CA ASN A 17 15.16 11.78 -2.32
C ASN A 17 14.85 11.03 -1.00
N ARG A 18 13.68 10.38 -0.93
CA ARG A 18 13.22 9.61 0.23
C ARG A 18 13.17 8.13 -0.14
N ARG A 19 13.53 7.29 0.83
CA ARG A 19 13.52 5.82 0.66
C ARG A 19 12.11 5.27 0.38
N VAL A 20 11.06 5.97 0.86
CA VAL A 20 9.63 5.68 0.62
C VAL A 20 8.84 6.98 0.52
N VAL A 21 8.02 7.13 -0.53
CA VAL A 21 7.06 8.24 -0.66
C VAL A 21 5.76 7.85 0.07
N ARG A 22 5.23 8.74 0.93
CA ARG A 22 4.05 8.47 1.77
C ARG A 22 2.85 9.29 1.31
N GLY A 23 1.67 9.04 1.89
CA GLY A 23 0.45 9.78 1.60
C GLY A 23 -0.15 9.46 0.24
N VAL A 24 -1.03 10.33 -0.26
CA VAL A 24 -1.79 10.14 -1.52
C VAL A 24 -0.86 9.95 -2.71
N GLU A 25 0.19 10.77 -2.81
CA GLU A 25 1.19 10.66 -3.88
C GLU A 25 1.95 9.33 -3.82
N GLY A 26 2.35 8.89 -2.61
CA GLY A 26 2.99 7.59 -2.41
C GLY A 26 2.11 6.43 -2.87
N LEU A 27 0.83 6.46 -2.52
CA LEU A 27 -0.14 5.45 -2.97
C LEU A 27 -0.27 5.41 -4.49
N TRP A 28 -0.41 6.57 -5.13
CA TRP A 28 -0.51 6.65 -6.59
C TRP A 28 0.75 6.13 -7.29
N ILE A 29 1.93 6.54 -6.81
CA ILE A 29 3.23 6.09 -7.34
C ILE A 29 3.36 4.57 -7.23
N TYR A 30 3.17 4.02 -6.03
CA TYR A 30 3.42 2.59 -5.82
C TYR A 30 2.33 1.69 -6.43
N ARG A 31 1.06 2.13 -6.50
CA ARG A 31 0.03 1.41 -7.27
C ARG A 31 0.38 1.36 -8.76
N THR A 32 0.90 2.45 -9.31
CA THR A 32 1.34 2.50 -10.72
C THR A 32 2.54 1.58 -10.95
N LEU A 33 3.57 1.66 -10.11
CA LEU A 33 4.79 0.89 -10.29
C LEU A 33 4.59 -0.61 -10.05
N THR A 34 3.72 -1.00 -9.12
CA THR A 34 3.40 -2.41 -8.84
C THR A 34 2.72 -3.10 -10.03
N ARG A 35 2.03 -2.36 -10.91
CA ARG A 35 1.48 -2.95 -12.16
C ARG A 35 2.56 -3.38 -13.15
N VAL A 36 3.74 -2.77 -13.07
CA VAL A 36 4.86 -3.05 -13.97
C VAL A 36 5.78 -4.10 -13.37
N ASP A 37 6.11 -3.97 -12.09
CA ASP A 37 6.97 -4.89 -11.37
C ASP A 37 6.42 -5.11 -9.94
N PRO A 38 5.52 -6.09 -9.77
CA PRO A 38 4.92 -6.38 -8.47
C PRO A 38 5.95 -6.75 -7.39
N GLU A 39 7.03 -7.44 -7.76
CA GLU A 39 8.03 -7.92 -6.82
C GLU A 39 8.92 -6.80 -6.29
N ALA A 40 9.32 -5.87 -7.17
CA ALA A 40 10.18 -4.75 -6.77
C ALA A 40 9.44 -3.71 -5.92
N TYR A 41 8.13 -3.52 -6.14
CA TYR A 41 7.38 -2.41 -5.55
C TYR A 41 6.26 -2.81 -4.60
N GLY A 42 5.76 -4.06 -4.66
CA GLY A 42 4.61 -4.49 -3.87
C GLY A 42 4.85 -4.42 -2.36
N SER A 43 6.07 -4.71 -1.88
CA SER A 43 6.40 -4.55 -0.46
C SER A 43 6.31 -3.09 0.02
N LYS A 44 6.69 -2.13 -0.83
CA LYS A 44 6.56 -0.70 -0.54
C LYS A 44 5.10 -0.25 -0.62
N LEU A 45 4.33 -0.76 -1.58
CA LEU A 45 2.90 -0.49 -1.69
C LEU A 45 2.16 -0.97 -0.44
N ALA A 46 2.37 -2.22 -0.03
CA ALA A 46 1.76 -2.78 1.18
C ALA A 46 2.10 -1.94 2.43
N TYR A 47 3.35 -1.52 2.58
CA TYR A 47 3.77 -0.63 3.66
C TYR A 47 3.01 0.72 3.64
N VAL A 48 2.95 1.39 2.48
CA VAL A 48 2.30 2.71 2.37
C VAL A 48 0.79 2.61 2.57
N LEU A 49 0.15 1.51 2.16
CA LEU A 49 -1.27 1.26 2.41
C LEU A 49 -1.57 1.13 3.91
N VAL A 50 -0.72 0.42 4.67
CA VAL A 50 -0.84 0.32 6.13
C VAL A 50 -0.62 1.68 6.81
N GLU A 51 0.38 2.45 6.39
CA GLU A 51 0.59 3.82 6.91
C GLU A 51 -0.58 4.74 6.56
N ALA A 52 -1.17 4.60 5.37
CA ALA A 52 -2.30 5.41 4.95
C ALA A 52 -3.55 5.13 5.79
N SER A 53 -3.78 3.89 6.23
CA SER A 53 -4.94 3.53 7.05
C SER A 53 -4.88 4.10 8.48
N THR A 54 -3.71 4.55 8.93
CA THR A 54 -3.52 5.24 10.22
C THR A 54 -3.55 6.77 10.10
N SER A 55 -3.70 7.29 8.88
CA SER A 55 -3.75 8.73 8.63
C SER A 55 -4.97 9.38 9.30
N PRO A 56 -4.84 10.57 9.90
CA PRO A 56 -5.97 11.33 10.42
C PRO A 56 -7.07 11.58 9.39
N LEU A 57 -6.72 11.64 8.10
CA LEU A 57 -7.66 11.89 7.00
C LEU A 57 -8.72 10.80 6.82
N VAL A 58 -8.41 9.57 7.22
CA VAL A 58 -9.31 8.42 7.08
C VAL A 58 -9.82 7.93 8.43
N ARG A 59 -9.42 8.57 9.53
CA ARG A 59 -9.74 8.13 10.90
C ARG A 59 -11.23 7.90 11.10
N ASP A 60 -12.04 8.81 10.56
CA ASP A 60 -13.50 8.81 10.72
C ASP A 60 -14.20 8.08 9.54
N LEU A 61 -13.44 7.36 8.71
CA LEU A 61 -13.89 6.64 7.51
C LEU A 61 -13.51 5.15 7.58
N PRO A 62 -14.22 4.34 8.40
CA PRO A 62 -13.84 2.95 8.69
C PRO A 62 -13.81 2.06 7.44
N GLU A 63 -14.71 2.29 6.48
CA GLU A 63 -14.73 1.55 5.21
C GLU A 63 -13.48 1.81 4.38
N GLN A 64 -13.02 3.07 4.32
CA GLN A 64 -11.83 3.43 3.57
C GLN A 64 -10.57 2.86 4.23
N ARG A 65 -10.51 2.85 5.56
CA ARG A 65 -9.42 2.21 6.32
C ARG A 65 -9.38 0.71 6.06
N THR A 66 -10.55 0.05 6.10
CA THR A 66 -10.68 -1.37 5.78
C THR A 66 -10.21 -1.68 4.36
N ALA A 67 -10.65 -0.89 3.36
CA ALA A 67 -10.25 -1.07 1.97
C ALA A 67 -8.73 -0.93 1.77
N LEU A 68 -8.08 0.03 2.43
CA LEU A 68 -6.62 0.18 2.39
C LEU A 68 -5.91 -1.05 2.97
N LEU A 69 -6.42 -1.60 4.08
CA LEU A 69 -5.84 -2.76 4.74
C LEU A 69 -6.08 -4.06 3.95
N ASP A 70 -7.23 -4.19 3.30
CA ASP A 70 -7.53 -5.31 2.41
C ASP A 70 -6.59 -5.33 1.21
N GLU A 71 -6.38 -4.18 0.57
CA GLU A 71 -5.41 -4.05 -0.51
C GLU A 71 -3.99 -4.36 -0.02
N ALA A 72 -3.61 -3.90 1.19
CA ALA A 72 -2.29 -4.19 1.75
C ALA A 72 -2.04 -5.69 1.93
N VAL A 73 -3.04 -6.41 2.46
CA VAL A 73 -2.96 -7.88 2.62
C VAL A 73 -2.90 -8.57 1.26
N ALA A 74 -3.71 -8.14 0.29
CA ALA A 74 -3.73 -8.72 -1.05
C ALA A 74 -2.37 -8.56 -1.74
N VAL A 75 -1.80 -7.35 -1.75
CA VAL A 75 -0.50 -7.06 -2.33
C VAL A 75 0.60 -7.86 -1.63
N ALA A 76 0.62 -7.89 -0.30
CA ALA A 76 1.61 -8.65 0.45
C ALA A 76 1.53 -10.16 0.19
N THR A 77 0.32 -10.70 0.05
CA THR A 77 0.07 -12.12 -0.22
C THR A 77 0.50 -12.53 -1.63
N ALA A 78 0.41 -11.60 -2.60
CA ALA A 78 0.76 -11.83 -3.99
C ALA A 78 2.28 -11.84 -4.26
N LEU A 79 3.10 -11.25 -3.38
CA LEU A 79 4.57 -11.28 -3.51
C LEU A 79 5.10 -12.71 -3.48
N SER A 80 6.21 -13.02 -4.13
CA SER A 80 6.82 -14.35 -4.06
C SER A 80 7.21 -14.73 -2.61
N PRO A 81 7.11 -16.01 -2.21
CA PRO A 81 7.71 -16.49 -0.96
C PRO A 81 9.21 -16.23 -0.85
N ALA A 82 9.92 -16.06 -1.98
CA ALA A 82 11.33 -15.70 -2.00
C ALA A 82 11.57 -14.20 -1.73
N ASN A 83 10.52 -13.37 -1.70
CA ASN A 83 10.64 -11.94 -1.44
C ASN A 83 10.98 -11.73 0.04
N PRO A 84 12.14 -11.15 0.37
CA PRO A 84 12.62 -11.05 1.76
C PRO A 84 11.75 -10.14 2.63
N PHE A 85 10.89 -9.31 2.02
CA PHE A 85 10.01 -8.40 2.74
C PHE A 85 8.59 -8.93 2.92
N ARG A 86 8.20 -10.00 2.21
CA ARG A 86 6.82 -10.52 2.17
C ARG A 86 6.26 -10.73 3.57
N ASP A 87 6.93 -11.53 4.40
CA ASP A 87 6.42 -11.91 5.72
C ASP A 87 6.28 -10.70 6.64
N LYS A 88 7.24 -9.77 6.57
CA LYS A 88 7.21 -8.54 7.36
C LYS A 88 5.99 -7.69 7.00
N VAL A 89 5.77 -7.41 5.72
CA VAL A 89 4.66 -6.53 5.29
C VAL A 89 3.31 -7.21 5.43
N LEU A 90 3.23 -8.52 5.22
CA LEU A 90 2.01 -9.31 5.45
C LEU A 90 1.62 -9.30 6.93
N THR A 91 2.59 -9.56 7.82
CA THR A 91 2.34 -9.54 9.28
C THR A 91 1.85 -8.17 9.73
N MET A 92 2.49 -7.10 9.28
CA MET A 92 2.05 -5.73 9.57
C MET A 92 0.61 -5.47 9.12
N ALA A 93 0.26 -5.84 7.87
CA ALA A 93 -1.06 -5.62 7.32
C ALA A 93 -2.14 -6.40 8.10
N LEU A 94 -1.87 -7.66 8.45
CA LEU A 94 -2.77 -8.49 9.24
C LEU A 94 -2.95 -7.98 10.68
N VAL A 95 -1.87 -7.51 11.32
CA VAL A 95 -1.93 -6.90 12.66
C VAL A 95 -2.75 -5.63 12.62
N ALA A 96 -2.55 -4.78 11.62
CA ALA A 96 -3.32 -3.55 11.46
C ALA A 96 -4.81 -3.86 11.21
N LYS A 97 -5.12 -4.81 10.32
CA LYS A 97 -6.50 -5.25 10.04
C LYS A 97 -7.21 -5.82 11.27
N ARG A 98 -6.51 -6.54 12.14
CA ARG A 98 -7.09 -7.06 13.39
C ARG A 98 -7.41 -5.97 14.42
N ARG A 99 -6.69 -4.84 14.37
CA ARG A 99 -6.91 -3.69 15.25
C ARG A 99 -8.08 -2.83 14.80
N GLU A 100 -8.56 -3.01 13.58
CA GLU A 100 -9.80 -2.38 13.13
C GLU A 100 -10.96 -2.92 13.96
N PRO A 101 -11.65 -2.07 14.74
CA PRO A 101 -12.90 -2.50 15.37
C PRO A 101 -13.83 -2.93 14.23
N GLY A 102 -14.23 -4.19 14.27
CA GLY A 102 -14.82 -4.90 13.14
C GLY A 102 -15.98 -4.14 12.50
N GLY A 103 -16.01 -4.20 11.17
CA GLY A 103 -17.20 -3.93 10.38
C GLY A 103 -18.32 -4.86 10.81
N THR A 104 -19.13 -4.40 11.75
CA THR A 104 -20.47 -4.90 12.02
C THR A 104 -21.41 -3.72 11.85
N SER A 105 -21.87 -3.49 10.62
CA SER A 105 -23.20 -2.93 10.32
C SER A 105 -23.32 -2.62 8.83
N ALA A 106 -23.88 -3.55 8.07
CA ALA A 106 -24.82 -3.24 7.00
C ALA A 106 -25.71 -4.48 6.83
N SER A 107 -26.89 -4.37 7.41
CA SER A 107 -28.02 -5.30 7.28
C SER A 107 -28.51 -5.44 5.85
#